data_AF-A0A699UZ08-F1
#
_entry.id   AF-A0A699UZ08-F1
#
_cell.length_a   1.000
_cell.length_b   1.000
_cell.length_c   1.000
_cell.angle_alpha   90.00
_cell.angle_beta   90.00
_cell.angle_gamma   90.00
#
_symmetry.space_group_name_H-M   'P 1'
#
loop_
_entity.id
_entity.type
_entity.pdbx_description
1 polymer ?
#
loop_
_entity_poly.entity_id
_entity_poly.type
_entity_poly.pdbx_seq_one_letter_code
_entity_poly.pdbx_strand_id
1 'polypeptide(L)'
;VKMLLYYYKQRVKGFSYLNKVDNIKFDTIAYRRSWELFLNQVQNSVLKPAQQDSVISIINDTRGTFAQKEKALHQLSYFDYLEEYIYPVLRWGTVAVTYTAPPRYDSEVYLLSKKMVEKQADIEALTPEELRYSATLTPLLAEKQRIYELSAASTANWEAFYNLATVLAMRAAKEPTERVQKA
;
A
#
# COMPACT_ATOMS: atom_id res chain seq x y z
N VAL A 1 14.44 -8.36 17.92
CA VAL A 1 14.25 -7.45 16.77
C VAL A 1 15.38 -7.56 15.73
N LYS A 2 16.66 -7.33 16.08
CA LYS A 2 17.78 -7.34 15.10
C LYS A 2 17.90 -8.61 14.26
N MET A 3 17.72 -9.79 14.86
CA MET A 3 17.81 -11.06 14.13
C MET A 3 16.66 -11.29 13.15
N LEU A 4 15.44 -10.85 13.51
CA LEU A 4 14.27 -10.93 12.65
C LEU A 4 14.45 -10.01 11.42
N LEU A 5 14.93 -8.78 11.66
CA LEU A 5 15.30 -7.85 10.60
C LEU A 5 16.37 -8.43 9.66
N TYR A 6 17.40 -9.07 10.23
CA TYR A 6 18.44 -9.73 9.46
C TYR A 6 17.86 -10.84 8.56
N TYR A 7 17.02 -11.72 9.12
CA TYR A 7 16.37 -12.79 8.37
C TYR A 7 15.56 -12.26 7.18
N TYR A 8 14.75 -11.21 7.37
CA TYR A 8 13.96 -10.63 6.29
C TYR A 8 14.84 -9.95 5.24
N LYS A 9 15.88 -9.20 5.64
CA LYS A 9 16.84 -8.62 4.69
C LYS A 9 17.49 -9.70 3.81
N GLN A 10 17.86 -10.84 4.38
CA GLN A 10 18.45 -11.95 3.60
C GLN A 10 17.45 -12.58 2.64
N ARG A 11 16.19 -12.75 3.05
CA ARG A 11 15.15 -13.23 2.14
C ARG A 11 14.94 -12.29 0.96
N VAL A 12 14.84 -10.98 1.21
CA VAL A 12 14.66 -10.01 0.11
C VAL A 12 15.87 -9.99 -0.82
N LYS A 13 17.10 -10.13 -0.30
CA LYS A 13 18.30 -10.28 -1.15
C LYS A 13 18.18 -11.45 -2.13
N GLY A 14 17.61 -12.58 -1.70
CA GLY A 14 17.36 -13.74 -2.56
C GLY A 14 16.34 -13.50 -3.69
N PHE A 15 15.46 -12.51 -3.55
CA PHE A 15 14.42 -12.15 -4.53
C PHE A 15 14.72 -10.84 -5.28
N SER A 16 15.99 -10.39 -5.26
CA SER A 16 16.45 -9.07 -5.72
C SER A 16 16.30 -8.78 -7.23
N TYR A 17 15.66 -9.65 -8.02
CA TYR A 17 15.53 -9.48 -9.47
C TYR A 17 14.86 -8.16 -9.89
N LEU A 18 14.02 -7.58 -9.02
CA LEU A 18 13.29 -6.33 -9.29
C LEU A 18 13.60 -5.20 -8.29
N ASN A 19 14.18 -5.48 -7.12
CA ASN A 19 14.40 -4.50 -6.06
C ASN A 19 15.75 -4.71 -5.38
N LYS A 20 16.48 -3.61 -5.10
CA LYS A 20 17.68 -3.63 -4.26
C LYS A 20 17.28 -3.44 -2.80
N VAL A 21 17.81 -4.28 -1.90
CA VAL A 21 17.51 -4.22 -0.46
C VAL A 21 17.86 -2.87 0.16
N ASP A 22 18.86 -2.18 -0.39
CA ASP A 22 19.28 -0.85 0.06
C ASP A 22 18.22 0.23 -0.15
N ASN A 23 17.26 0.02 -1.07
CA ASN A 23 16.17 0.94 -1.35
C ASN A 23 14.95 0.73 -0.43
N ILE A 24 14.98 -0.26 0.46
CA ILE A 24 13.85 -0.60 1.34
C ILE A 24 14.09 -0.01 2.73
N LYS A 25 13.18 0.85 3.18
CA LYS A 25 13.17 1.34 4.55
C LYS A 25 12.55 0.29 5.47
N PHE A 26 13.31 -0.14 6.47
CA PHE A 26 12.84 -1.07 7.50
C PHE A 26 12.55 -0.31 8.79
N ASP A 27 11.29 -0.03 9.05
CA ASP A 27 10.86 0.54 10.33
C ASP A 27 10.53 -0.60 11.30
N THR A 28 11.41 -0.83 12.27
CA THR A 28 11.17 -1.84 13.31
C THR A 28 10.55 -1.21 14.52
N ILE A 29 9.27 -1.45 14.72
CA ILE A 29 8.58 -1.10 15.96
C ILE A 29 8.64 -2.32 16.88
N ALA A 30 9.32 -2.19 18.02
CA ALA A 30 9.20 -3.17 19.08
C ALA A 30 7.83 -2.95 19.74
N TYR A 31 6.89 -3.90 19.58
CA TYR A 31 5.65 -3.87 20.33
C TYR A 31 5.99 -3.77 21.82
N ARG A 32 5.56 -2.68 22.43
CA ARG A 32 6.02 -2.24 23.74
C ARG A 32 5.20 -2.97 24.79
N ARG A 33 5.83 -3.90 25.54
CA ARG A 33 5.43 -4.41 26.88
C ARG A 33 3.94 -4.27 27.22
N SER A 34 3.04 -4.77 26.37
CA SER A 34 1.60 -4.66 26.58
C SER A 34 1.09 -6.01 27.08
N TRP A 35 0.31 -5.96 28.16
CA TRP A 35 -0.30 -7.15 28.74
C TRP A 35 -1.61 -7.53 28.05
N GLU A 36 -2.15 -6.71 27.15
CA GLU A 36 -3.46 -6.93 26.52
C GLU A 36 -3.55 -8.28 25.79
N LEU A 37 -2.57 -8.57 24.94
CA LEU A 37 -2.52 -9.82 24.20
C LEU A 37 -2.30 -11.02 25.13
N PHE A 38 -1.47 -10.84 26.16
CA PHE A 38 -1.23 -11.87 27.17
C PHE A 38 -2.51 -12.18 27.95
N LEU A 39 -3.23 -11.16 28.43
CA LEU A 39 -4.48 -11.31 29.16
C LEU A 39 -5.57 -11.96 28.30
N ASN A 40 -5.66 -11.58 27.02
CA ASN A 40 -6.59 -12.21 26.09
C ASN A 40 -6.30 -13.70 25.91
N GLN A 41 -5.02 -14.08 25.76
CA GLN A 41 -4.62 -15.49 25.65
C GLN A 41 -4.88 -16.27 26.95
N VAL A 42 -4.66 -15.65 28.12
CA VAL A 42 -4.96 -16.25 29.43
C VAL A 42 -6.46 -16.52 29.59
N GLN A 43 -7.30 -15.55 29.24
CA GLN A 43 -8.77 -15.68 29.31
C GLN A 43 -9.31 -16.79 28.39
N ASN A 44 -8.70 -16.96 27.22
CA ASN A 44 -9.07 -17.98 26.25
C ASN A 44 -8.36 -19.34 26.47
N SER A 45 -7.56 -19.47 27.53
CA SER A 45 -6.80 -20.68 27.82
C SER A 45 -7.61 -21.73 28.59
N VAL A 46 -7.06 -22.94 28.67
CA VAL A 46 -7.64 -24.07 29.43
C VAL A 46 -7.39 -23.95 30.95
N LEU A 47 -6.77 -22.85 31.41
CA LEU A 47 -6.58 -22.59 32.84
C LEU A 47 -7.92 -22.53 33.57
N LYS A 48 -7.94 -22.97 34.83
CA LYS A 48 -9.14 -22.87 35.67
C LYS A 48 -9.49 -21.39 35.89
N PRO A 49 -10.78 -21.01 36.04
CA PRO A 49 -11.18 -19.63 36.26
C PRO A 49 -10.42 -18.93 37.39
N ALA A 50 -10.24 -19.60 38.53
CA ALA A 50 -9.47 -19.05 39.66
C ALA A 50 -7.99 -18.78 39.34
N GLN A 51 -7.38 -19.56 38.43
CA GLN A 51 -6.01 -19.33 37.97
C GLN A 51 -5.97 -18.12 37.04
N GLN A 52 -6.91 -18.02 36.09
CA GLN A 52 -7.05 -16.87 35.20
C GLN A 52 -7.22 -15.57 36.01
N ASP A 53 -8.11 -15.57 37.00
CA ASP A 53 -8.36 -14.41 37.86
C ASP A 53 -7.10 -13.97 38.63
N SER A 54 -6.31 -14.93 39.13
CA SER A 54 -5.07 -14.61 39.83
C SER A 54 -4.01 -13.99 38.91
N VAL A 55 -3.94 -14.42 37.64
CA VAL A 55 -3.07 -13.80 36.63
C VAL A 55 -3.53 -12.39 36.29
N ILE A 56 -4.83 -12.19 36.12
CA ILE A 56 -5.44 -10.88 35.85
C ILE A 56 -5.17 -9.93 37.01
N SER A 57 -5.34 -10.37 38.26
CA SER A 57 -5.07 -9.54 39.44
C SER A 57 -3.59 -9.18 39.57
N ILE A 58 -2.66 -10.13 39.32
CA ILE A 58 -1.22 -9.81 39.31
C ILE A 58 -0.89 -8.72 38.28
N ILE A 59 -1.54 -8.75 37.12
CA ILE A 59 -1.31 -7.78 36.06
C ILE A 59 -2.00 -6.43 36.32
N ASN A 60 -3.23 -6.42 36.84
CA ASN A 60 -4.02 -5.20 37.00
C ASN A 60 -3.82 -4.52 38.36
N ASP A 61 -3.74 -5.28 39.45
CA ASP A 61 -3.74 -4.75 40.82
C ASP A 61 -2.32 -4.52 41.38
N THR A 62 -1.31 -5.25 40.92
CA THR A 62 0.05 -5.06 41.43
C THR A 62 0.62 -3.74 40.91
N ARG A 63 0.88 -2.77 41.80
CA ARG A 63 1.72 -1.61 41.46
C ARG A 63 3.14 -2.10 41.17
N GLY A 64 3.67 -1.82 39.99
CA GLY A 64 5.02 -2.23 39.65
C GLY A 64 5.35 -2.11 38.17
N THR A 65 6.64 -2.19 37.88
CA THR A 65 7.16 -2.27 36.51
C THR A 65 6.82 -3.62 35.88
N PHE A 66 6.87 -3.69 34.54
CA PHE A 66 6.65 -4.93 33.79
C PHE A 66 7.45 -6.11 34.36
N ALA A 67 8.74 -5.89 34.68
CA ALA A 67 9.63 -6.92 35.21
C ALA A 67 9.21 -7.41 36.61
N GLN A 68 8.64 -6.55 37.45
CA GLN A 68 8.14 -6.94 38.77
C GLN A 68 6.90 -7.81 38.66
N LYS A 69 5.98 -7.48 37.73
CA LYS A 69 4.80 -8.28 37.43
C LYS A 69 5.17 -9.64 36.85
N GLU A 70 6.11 -9.66 35.90
CA GLU A 70 6.65 -10.89 35.33
C GLU A 70 7.26 -11.78 36.42
N LYS A 71 8.08 -11.22 37.32
CA LYS A 71 8.64 -11.96 38.46
C LYS A 71 7.56 -12.54 39.39
N ALA A 72 6.44 -11.84 39.58
CA ALA A 72 5.32 -12.34 40.36
C ALA A 72 4.60 -13.50 39.63
N LEU A 73 4.47 -13.44 38.30
CA LEU A 73 3.93 -14.55 37.51
C LEU A 73 4.81 -15.81 37.63
N HIS A 74 6.14 -15.66 37.63
CA HIS A 74 7.08 -16.78 37.81
C HIS A 74 6.92 -17.52 39.15
N GLN A 75 6.26 -16.92 40.14
CA GLN A 75 6.02 -17.55 41.45
C GLN A 75 4.75 -18.41 41.47
N LEU A 76 3.94 -18.37 40.41
CA LEU A 76 2.73 -19.17 40.31
C LEU A 76 3.07 -20.65 40.12
N SER A 77 2.34 -21.53 40.79
CA SER A 77 2.55 -22.98 40.70
C SER A 77 2.29 -23.59 39.32
N TYR A 78 1.61 -22.85 38.44
CA TYR A 78 1.26 -23.26 37.08
C TYR A 78 1.96 -22.36 36.04
N PHE A 79 3.05 -21.68 36.43
CA PHE A 79 3.83 -20.85 35.53
C PHE A 79 4.36 -21.61 34.30
N ASP A 80 4.71 -22.89 34.48
CA ASP A 80 5.17 -23.76 33.38
C ASP A 80 4.17 -23.79 32.21
N TYR A 81 2.86 -23.77 32.52
CA TYR A 81 1.82 -23.69 31.49
C TYR A 81 1.85 -22.36 30.73
N LEU A 82 2.08 -21.24 31.43
CA LEU A 82 2.22 -19.94 30.79
C LEU A 82 3.43 -19.94 29.85
N GLU A 83 4.56 -20.50 30.30
CA GLU A 83 5.81 -20.57 29.54
C GLU A 83 5.69 -21.46 28.29
N GLU A 84 5.01 -22.60 28.39
CA GLU A 84 4.89 -23.57 27.31
C GLU A 84 3.78 -23.23 26.30
N TYR A 85 2.66 -22.67 26.75
CA TYR A 85 1.47 -22.51 25.90
C TYR A 85 1.10 -21.06 25.59
N ILE A 86 1.40 -20.10 26.47
CA ILE A 86 0.98 -18.70 26.29
C ILE A 86 2.12 -17.85 25.71
N TYR A 87 3.27 -17.84 26.36
CA TYR A 87 4.43 -17.03 25.94
C TYR A 87 4.91 -17.31 24.51
N PRO A 88 4.90 -18.55 23.98
CA PRO A 88 5.35 -18.81 22.61
C PRO A 88 4.45 -18.13 21.57
N VAL A 89 3.14 -18.13 21.79
CA VAL A 89 2.16 -17.48 20.89
C VAL A 89 2.36 -15.97 20.88
N LEU A 90 2.83 -15.40 21.99
CA LEU A 90 3.15 -13.97 22.11
C LEU A 90 4.48 -13.58 21.45
N ARG A 91 5.34 -14.54 21.08
CA ARG A 91 6.58 -14.28 20.32
C ARG A 91 6.30 -14.11 18.83
N TRP A 92 5.40 -13.19 18.49
CA TRP A 92 5.11 -12.82 17.11
C TRP A 92 5.61 -11.40 16.81
N GLY A 93 5.81 -11.10 15.53
CA GLY A 93 6.15 -9.76 15.06
C GLY A 93 5.35 -9.44 13.82
N THR A 94 4.67 -8.29 13.80
CA THR A 94 4.01 -7.80 12.59
C THR A 94 5.06 -7.35 11.60
N VAL A 95 4.96 -7.83 10.36
CA VAL A 95 5.71 -7.29 9.24
C VAL A 95 4.71 -6.62 8.31
N ALA A 96 4.74 -5.30 8.26
CA ALA A 96 4.01 -4.53 7.28
C ALA A 96 4.97 -4.15 6.14
N VAL A 97 4.55 -4.39 4.91
CA VAL A 97 5.30 -4.01 3.71
C VAL A 97 4.53 -2.93 2.98
N THR A 98 5.09 -1.73 2.93
CA THR A 98 4.59 -0.67 2.07
C THR A 98 5.30 -0.79 0.72
N TYR A 99 4.53 -0.93 -0.35
CA TYR A 99 5.03 -1.02 -1.71
C TYR A 99 4.45 0.12 -2.55
N THR A 100 5.29 0.67 -3.43
CA THR A 100 4.86 1.62 -4.46
C THR A 100 4.96 0.90 -5.80
N ALA A 101 3.84 0.80 -6.52
CA ALA A 101 3.83 0.22 -7.86
C ALA A 101 4.80 0.99 -8.78
N PRO A 102 5.53 0.31 -9.68
CA PRO A 102 6.39 1.00 -10.62
C PRO A 102 5.48 1.81 -11.55
N PRO A 103 5.94 2.97 -12.05
CA PRO A 103 5.20 3.66 -13.10
C PRO A 103 5.03 2.72 -14.30
N ARG A 104 3.84 2.72 -14.90
CA ARG A 104 3.58 1.97 -16.13
C ARG A 104 4.49 2.47 -17.26
N TYR A 105 4.86 1.59 -18.18
CA TYR A 105 5.64 1.99 -19.34
C TYR A 105 4.81 2.88 -20.27
N ASP A 106 5.44 3.86 -20.92
CA ASP A 106 4.77 4.75 -21.89
C ASP A 106 4.01 3.97 -22.96
N SER A 107 4.60 2.88 -23.47
CA SER A 107 3.97 2.02 -24.48
C SER A 107 2.70 1.34 -23.96
N GLU A 108 2.67 0.97 -22.69
CA GLU A 108 1.51 0.34 -22.05
C GLU A 108 0.40 1.37 -21.84
N VAL A 109 0.75 2.56 -21.33
CA VAL A 109 -0.18 3.68 -21.14
C VAL A 109 -0.82 4.10 -22.46
N TYR A 110 -0.03 4.23 -23.53
CA TYR A 110 -0.54 4.56 -24.86
C TYR A 110 -1.43 3.47 -25.45
N LEU A 111 -1.05 2.19 -25.31
CA LEU A 111 -1.85 1.08 -25.83
C LEU A 111 -3.21 0.98 -25.12
N LEU A 112 -3.21 1.19 -23.79
CA LEU A 112 -4.43 1.22 -23.00
C LEU A 112 -5.32 2.39 -23.39
N SER A 113 -4.78 3.61 -23.54
CA SER A 113 -5.60 4.77 -23.92
C SER A 113 -6.20 4.61 -25.31
N LYS A 114 -5.47 4.01 -26.26
CA LYS A 114 -6.01 3.68 -27.58
C LYS A 114 -7.19 2.72 -27.50
N LYS A 115 -7.07 1.65 -26.71
CA LYS A 115 -8.17 0.70 -26.48
C LYS A 115 -9.37 1.37 -25.80
N MET A 116 -9.15 2.30 -24.89
CA MET A 116 -10.25 3.06 -24.24
C MET A 116 -10.98 3.97 -25.23
N VAL A 117 -10.25 4.68 -26.11
CA VAL A 117 -10.85 5.48 -27.19
C VAL A 117 -11.68 4.60 -28.14
N GLU A 118 -11.20 3.39 -28.42
CA GLU A 118 -11.91 2.38 -29.22
C GLU A 118 -13.03 1.65 -28.44
N LYS A 119 -13.28 2.01 -27.18
CA LYS A 119 -14.25 1.37 -26.26
C LYS A 119 -14.02 -0.13 -26.03
N GLN A 120 -12.78 -0.59 -26.19
CA GLN A 120 -12.34 -1.97 -25.98
C GLN A 120 -11.72 -2.19 -24.58
N ALA A 121 -11.58 -1.13 -23.79
CA ALA A 121 -11.07 -1.19 -22.42
C ALA A 121 -11.90 -0.27 -21.51
N ASP A 122 -11.90 -0.58 -20.22
CA ASP A 122 -12.60 0.19 -19.20
C ASP A 122 -11.98 1.58 -19.02
N ILE A 123 -12.83 2.59 -18.75
CA ILE A 123 -12.44 3.98 -18.53
C ILE A 123 -11.62 4.11 -17.23
N GLU A 124 -11.81 3.18 -16.29
CA GLU A 124 -11.08 3.15 -15.01
C GLU A 124 -9.69 2.49 -15.09
N ALA A 125 -9.30 1.96 -16.27
CA ALA A 125 -8.02 1.26 -16.41
C ALA A 125 -6.78 2.18 -16.26
N LEU A 126 -6.91 3.47 -16.63
CA LEU A 126 -5.88 4.50 -16.50
C LEU A 126 -6.34 5.56 -15.49
N THR A 127 -5.40 6.10 -14.72
CA THR A 127 -5.71 7.28 -13.90
C THR A 127 -5.99 8.50 -14.78
N PRO A 128 -6.72 9.51 -14.29
CA PRO A 128 -6.92 10.77 -15.00
C PRO A 128 -5.62 11.40 -15.54
N GLU A 129 -4.54 11.34 -14.76
CA GLU A 129 -3.22 11.85 -15.11
C GLU A 129 -2.58 11.01 -16.22
N GLU A 130 -2.62 9.68 -16.10
CA GLU A 130 -2.07 8.75 -17.10
C GLU A 130 -2.81 8.90 -18.45
N LEU A 131 -4.13 9.07 -18.41
CA LEU A 131 -4.93 9.27 -19.62
C LEU A 131 -4.53 10.57 -20.33
N ARG A 132 -4.40 11.68 -19.59
CA ARG A 132 -3.92 12.96 -20.17
C ARG A 132 -2.50 12.85 -20.69
N TYR A 133 -1.61 12.20 -19.94
CA TYR A 133 -0.23 11.98 -20.34
C TYR A 133 -0.15 11.17 -21.64
N SER A 134 -1.01 10.16 -21.81
CA SER A 134 -1.04 9.32 -23.01
C SER A 134 -1.25 10.11 -24.32
N ALA A 135 -1.98 11.23 -24.27
CA ALA A 135 -2.17 12.11 -25.42
C ALA A 135 -0.88 12.83 -25.84
N THR A 136 0.10 12.97 -24.93
CA THR A 136 1.41 13.56 -25.26
C THR A 136 2.30 12.59 -26.02
N LEU A 137 2.03 11.29 -25.95
CA LEU A 137 2.83 10.21 -26.56
C LEU A 137 2.62 10.05 -28.07
N THR A 138 1.51 10.56 -28.62
CA THR A 138 1.25 10.54 -30.09
C THR A 138 1.53 11.90 -30.71
N PRO A 139 2.16 12.01 -31.88
CA PRO A 139 2.29 13.29 -32.59
C PRO A 139 1.01 13.68 -33.35
N LEU A 140 0.07 12.74 -33.55
CA LEU A 140 -1.11 12.93 -34.41
C LEU A 140 -2.20 13.74 -33.70
N LEU A 141 -2.49 14.93 -34.21
CA LEU A 141 -3.49 15.83 -33.60
C LEU A 141 -4.89 15.22 -33.51
N ALA A 142 -5.29 14.40 -34.49
CA ALA A 142 -6.58 13.72 -34.46
C ALA A 142 -6.68 12.69 -33.32
N GLU A 143 -5.60 11.97 -33.03
CA GLU A 143 -5.55 11.03 -31.90
C GLU A 143 -5.50 11.79 -30.57
N LYS A 144 -4.69 12.85 -30.49
CA LYS A 144 -4.63 13.72 -29.29
C LYS A 144 -5.99 14.24 -28.90
N GLN A 145 -6.76 14.71 -29.89
CA GLN A 145 -8.10 15.23 -29.66
C GLN A 145 -9.00 14.16 -29.04
N ARG A 146 -9.06 12.95 -29.62
CA ARG A 146 -9.93 11.88 -29.12
C ARG A 146 -9.58 11.46 -27.69
N ILE A 147 -8.29 11.39 -27.35
CA ILE A 147 -7.84 11.04 -26.00
C ILE A 147 -8.23 12.16 -25.01
N TYR A 148 -8.07 13.43 -25.37
CA TYR A 148 -8.48 14.54 -24.50
C TYR A 148 -10.00 14.72 -24.41
N GLU A 149 -10.75 14.40 -25.46
CA GLU A 149 -12.22 14.32 -25.40
C GLU A 149 -12.67 13.26 -24.39
N LEU A 150 -12.06 12.06 -24.45
CA LEU A 150 -12.32 11.01 -23.48
C LEU A 150 -11.96 11.46 -22.06
N SER A 151 -10.80 12.10 -21.88
CA SER A 151 -10.37 12.62 -20.57
C SER A 151 -11.29 13.71 -20.02
N ALA A 152 -11.75 14.63 -20.87
CA ALA A 152 -12.68 15.68 -20.47
C ALA A 152 -14.05 15.10 -20.09
N ALA A 153 -14.53 14.12 -20.86
CA ALA A 153 -15.79 13.43 -20.60
C ALA A 153 -15.76 12.59 -19.32
N SER A 154 -14.63 11.93 -19.02
CA SER A 154 -14.53 11.04 -17.84
C SER A 154 -14.23 11.77 -16.54
N THR A 155 -13.45 12.86 -16.58
CA THR A 155 -12.94 13.51 -15.36
C THR A 155 -13.63 14.83 -15.02
N ALA A 156 -14.22 15.51 -16.01
CA ALA A 156 -14.78 16.86 -15.87
C ALA A 156 -13.80 17.90 -15.23
N ASN A 157 -12.49 17.67 -15.37
CA ASN A 157 -11.46 18.53 -14.79
C ASN A 157 -11.04 19.66 -15.75
N TRP A 158 -10.69 20.82 -15.19
CA TRP A 158 -10.30 22.00 -15.98
C TRP A 158 -9.04 21.75 -16.83
N GLU A 159 -8.09 20.94 -16.35
CA GLU A 159 -6.88 20.58 -17.10
C GLU A 159 -7.23 19.82 -18.39
N ALA A 160 -8.22 18.93 -18.33
CA ALA A 160 -8.64 18.14 -19.47
C ALA A 160 -9.31 19.02 -20.54
N PHE A 161 -10.18 19.95 -20.12
CA PHE A 161 -10.80 20.92 -21.04
C PHE A 161 -9.78 21.89 -21.64
N TYR A 162 -8.82 22.37 -20.86
CA TYR A 162 -7.75 23.25 -21.35
C TYR A 162 -6.88 22.54 -22.40
N ASN A 163 -6.49 21.29 -22.12
CA ASN A 163 -5.70 20.49 -23.06
C ASN A 163 -6.47 20.20 -24.35
N LEU A 164 -7.76 19.88 -24.24
CA LEU A 164 -8.63 19.69 -25.40
C LEU A 164 -8.74 20.97 -26.24
N ALA A 165 -9.02 22.12 -25.61
CA ALA A 165 -9.12 23.41 -26.30
C ALA A 165 -7.83 23.78 -27.04
N THR A 166 -6.68 23.51 -26.41
CA THR A 166 -5.36 23.74 -27.01
C THR A 166 -5.17 22.90 -28.28
N VAL A 167 -5.53 21.61 -28.25
CA VAL A 167 -5.43 20.74 -29.43
C VAL A 167 -6.40 21.16 -30.53
N LEU A 168 -7.62 21.56 -30.18
CA LEU A 168 -8.60 22.09 -31.14
C LEU A 168 -8.09 23.36 -31.82
N ALA A 169 -7.49 24.29 -31.06
CA ALA A 169 -6.88 25.50 -31.62
C ALA A 169 -5.71 25.17 -32.56
N MET A 170 -4.85 24.20 -32.19
CA MET A 170 -3.76 23.72 -33.06
C MET A 170 -4.28 23.07 -34.35
N ARG A 171 -5.40 22.36 -34.31
CA ARG A 171 -6.04 21.80 -35.51
C ARG A 171 -6.60 22.91 -36.39
N ALA A 172 -7.35 23.84 -35.82
CA ALA A 172 -7.92 24.98 -36.55
C ALA A 172 -6.83 25.82 -37.25
N ALA A 173 -5.66 26.00 -36.63
CA ALA A 173 -4.54 26.72 -37.23
C ALA A 173 -3.88 25.98 -38.40
N LYS A 174 -4.00 24.65 -38.47
CA LYS A 174 -3.43 23.81 -39.54
C LYS A 174 -4.44 23.50 -40.65
N GLU A 175 -5.72 23.69 -40.40
CA GLU A 175 -6.76 23.56 -41.43
C GLU A 175 -6.70 24.77 -42.38
N PRO A 176 -6.60 24.57 -43.71
CA PRO A 176 -6.59 25.67 -44.64
C PRO A 176 -7.93 26.41 -44.56
N THR A 177 -7.88 27.70 -44.23
CA THR A 177 -9.07 28.54 -44.22
C THR A 177 -9.68 28.58 -45.62
N GLU A 178 -11.00 28.57 -45.78
CA GLU A 178 -11.68 28.60 -47.09
C GLU A 178 -11.20 29.74 -48.02
N ARG A 179 -10.64 30.81 -47.45
CA ARG A 179 -10.01 31.91 -48.20
C ARG A 179 -8.75 31.51 -48.98
N VAL A 180 -8.02 30.49 -48.54
CA VAL A 180 -6.81 29.98 -49.20
C VAL A 180 -7.15 28.95 -50.28
N GLN A 181 -8.29 28.25 -50.16
CA GLN A 181 -8.74 27.30 -51.19
C GLN A 181 -9.37 27.97 -52.41
N LYS A 182 -9.79 29.24 -52.30
CA LYS A 182 -10.41 30.03 -53.38
C LYS A 182 -9.47 31.04 -54.04
N ALA A 183 -8.17 31.01 -53.72
CA ALA A 183 -7.15 31.90 -54.27
C ALA A 183 -6.29 31.18 -55.32
#